data_AF-A0AAV4QEG9-F1
#
_entry.id   AF-A0AAV4QEG9-F1
#
_cell.length_a   1.000
_cell.length_b   1.000
_cell.length_c   1.000
_cell.angle_alpha   90.00
_cell.angle_beta   90.00
_cell.angle_gamma   90.00
#
_symmetry.space_group_name_H-M   'P 1'
#
loop_
_entity.id
_entity.type
_entity.pdbx_description
1 polymer ?
#
loop_
_entity_poly.entity_id
_entity_poly.type
_entity_poly.pdbx_seq_one_letter_code
_entity_poly.pdbx_strand_id
1 'polypeptide(L)'
;MNLNFVFAEYPEIHAVIGSTISLPCNLSPPSNDDVISLVLWYRLDLPNPIYTLDARSAQSADMAKHFSSKVLGSSLFQCQSTQPGSFED
;
A
#
# COMPACT_ATOMS: atom_id res chain seq x y z
N MET A 1 16.69 2.52 26.10
CA MET A 1 15.62 2.21 25.12
C MET A 1 16.19 2.48 23.75
N ASN A 2 16.55 1.43 23.00
CA ASN A 2 17.08 1.56 21.64
C ASN A 2 15.88 1.53 20.69
N LEU A 3 15.52 2.68 20.14
CA LEU A 3 14.56 2.75 19.06
C LEU A 3 15.30 2.35 17.79
N ASN A 4 15.18 1.08 17.40
CA ASN A 4 15.58 0.62 16.07
C ASN A 4 14.62 1.25 15.05
N PHE A 5 14.93 2.48 14.63
CA PHE A 5 14.29 3.08 13.47
C PHE A 5 14.78 2.33 12.23
N VAL A 6 13.93 1.46 11.69
CA VAL A 6 14.11 0.92 10.34
C VAL A 6 13.84 2.10 9.40
N PHE A 7 14.89 2.78 8.95
CA PHE A 7 14.77 3.69 7.82
C PHE A 7 14.55 2.82 6.58
N ALA A 8 13.29 2.59 6.22
CA ALA A 8 12.96 2.01 4.93
C ALA A 8 13.35 3.03 3.86
N GLU A 9 14.32 2.68 3.02
CA GLU A 9 14.64 3.46 1.83
C GLU A 9 13.49 3.26 0.82
N TYR A 10 12.68 4.30 0.63
CA TYR A 10 11.60 4.27 -0.34
C TYR A 10 12.16 4.67 -1.71
N PRO A 11 11.99 3.85 -2.77
CA PRO A 11 12.49 4.19 -4.09
C PRO A 11 11.74 5.39 -4.66
N GLU A 12 12.47 6.27 -5.35
CA GLU A 12 11.83 7.28 -6.22
C GLU A 12 11.27 6.58 -7.45
N ILE A 13 10.00 6.86 -7.77
CA ILE A 13 9.32 6.25 -8.91
C ILE A 13 8.79 7.34 -9.82
N HIS A 14 9.21 7.27 -11.09
CA HIS A 14 8.77 8.18 -12.14
C HIS A 14 7.66 7.52 -12.97
N ALA A 15 6.62 8.29 -13.30
CA ALA A 15 5.53 7.86 -14.16
C ALA A 15 5.24 8.90 -15.23
N VAL A 16 4.68 8.43 -16.35
CA VAL A 16 4.15 9.31 -17.39
C VAL A 16 2.79 9.83 -16.95
N ILE A 17 2.50 11.10 -17.24
CA ILE A 17 1.21 11.69 -16.90
C ILE A 17 0.08 10.86 -17.51
N GLY A 18 -0.86 10.46 -16.66
CA GLY A 18 -2.03 9.69 -17.03
C GLY A 18 -1.80 8.18 -17.14
N SER A 19 -0.58 7.68 -16.94
CA SER A 19 -0.33 6.25 -16.80
C SER A 19 -0.70 5.73 -15.40
N THR A 20 -0.99 4.44 -15.32
CA THR A 20 -1.07 3.70 -14.06
C THR A 20 0.32 3.44 -13.51
N ILE A 21 0.48 3.55 -12.19
CA ILE A 21 1.73 3.24 -11.50
C ILE A 21 1.43 2.34 -10.30
N SER A 22 2.20 1.25 -10.18
CA SER A 22 2.19 0.42 -8.99
C SER A 22 3.23 0.96 -8.02
N LEU A 23 2.79 1.35 -6.82
CA LEU A 23 3.73 1.68 -5.75
C LEU A 23 4.04 0.41 -4.95
N PRO A 24 5.31 0.15 -4.62
CA PRO A 24 5.67 -0.97 -3.78
C PRO A 24 5.01 -0.79 -2.41
N CYS A 25 4.29 -1.81 -1.97
CA CYS A 25 3.68 -1.86 -0.66
C CYS A 25 3.97 -3.22 -0.03
N ASN A 26 4.75 -3.24 1.04
CA ASN A 26 4.88 -4.45 1.84
C ASN A 26 3.70 -4.53 2.79
N LEU A 27 2.76 -5.39 2.42
CA LEU A 27 1.55 -5.69 3.17
C LEU A 27 1.72 -6.95 4.05
N SER A 28 2.94 -7.49 4.16
CA SER A 28 3.20 -8.66 5.01
C SER A 28 3.02 -8.27 6.48
N PRO A 29 2.08 -8.90 7.21
CA PRO A 29 1.93 -8.65 8.63
C PRO A 29 3.16 -9.17 9.42
N PRO A 30 3.42 -8.65 10.63
CA PRO A 30 4.52 -9.13 11.48
C PRO A 30 4.36 -10.58 11.94
N SER A 31 3.11 -11.06 12.04
CA SER A 31 2.73 -12.43 12.40
C SER A 31 1.81 -13.03 11.34
N ASN A 32 1.87 -14.35 11.17
CA ASN A 32 0.98 -15.07 10.25
C ASN A 32 -0.49 -15.02 10.70
N ASP A 33 -0.75 -14.77 11.99
CA ASP A 33 -2.10 -14.66 12.53
C ASP A 33 -2.67 -13.23 12.42
N ASP A 34 -1.83 -12.26 12.03
CA ASP A 34 -2.25 -10.87 11.87
C ASP A 34 -2.81 -10.65 10.46
N VAL A 35 -3.85 -9.83 10.38
CA VAL A 35 -4.48 -9.43 9.10
C VAL A 35 -4.46 -7.93 8.95
N ILE A 36 -4.29 -7.46 7.72
CA ILE A 36 -4.38 -6.04 7.41
C ILE A 36 -5.83 -5.61 7.49
N SER A 37 -6.10 -4.53 8.22
CA SER A 37 -7.43 -3.94 8.29
C SER A 37 -7.59 -2.74 7.35
N LEU A 38 -6.60 -1.85 7.30
CA LEU A 38 -6.73 -0.57 6.60
C LEU A 38 -5.36 -0.07 6.14
N VAL A 39 -5.26 0.36 4.88
CA VAL A 39 -4.09 1.06 4.33
C VAL A 39 -4.52 2.43 3.84
N LEU A 40 -3.81 3.47 4.25
CA LEU A 40 -4.08 4.85 3.88
C LEU A 40 -2.82 5.47 3.27
N TRP A 41 -2.96 5.99 2.05
CA TRP A 41 -1.89 6.74 1.39
C TRP A 41 -2.23 8.21 1.39
N TYR A 42 -1.32 9.03 1.89
CA TYR A 42 -1.47 10.48 1.92
C TYR A 42 -0.50 11.13 0.95
N ARG A 43 -0.94 12.24 0.37
CA ARG A 43 -0.02 13.26 -0.14
C ARG A 43 0.19 14.29 0.96
N LEU A 44 1.44 14.71 1.15
CA LEU A 44 1.81 15.62 2.23
C LEU A 44 1.08 16.98 2.18
N ASP A 45 0.65 17.40 0.99
CA ASP A 45 -0.06 18.66 0.78
C ASP A 45 -1.58 18.54 0.95
N LEU A 46 -2.11 17.36 1.31
CA LEU A 46 -3.55 17.13 1.45
C LEU A 46 -3.92 16.53 2.81
N PRO A 47 -5.04 16.97 3.41
CA PRO A 47 -5.45 16.49 4.74
C PRO A 47 -6.12 15.11 4.71
N ASN A 48 -6.60 14.66 3.54
CA ASN A 48 -7.34 13.41 3.37
C ASN A 48 -6.49 12.40 2.58
N PRO A 49 -6.66 11.09 2.81
CA PRO A 49 -5.94 10.08 2.05
C PRO A 49 -6.30 10.17 0.57
N ILE A 50 -5.30 10.05 -0.29
CA ILE A 50 -5.48 9.98 -1.74
C ILE A 50 -5.89 8.59 -2.20
N TYR A 51 -5.56 7.56 -1.42
CA TYR A 51 -5.95 6.18 -1.67
C TYR A 51 -6.21 5.45 -0.36
N THR A 52 -7.21 4.58 -0.35
CA THR A 52 -7.60 3.74 0.78
C THR A 52 -7.85 2.31 0.32
N LEU A 53 -7.25 1.34 1.01
CA LEU A 53 -7.60 -0.07 0.94
C LEU A 53 -8.23 -0.46 2.28
N ASP A 54 -9.51 -0.83 2.27
CA ASP A 54 -10.27 -1.23 3.46
C ASP A 54 -10.57 -2.73 3.41
N ALA A 55 -9.82 -3.49 4.21
CA ALA A 55 -9.89 -4.94 4.30
C ALA A 55 -10.69 -5.43 5.52
N ARG A 56 -11.26 -4.54 6.35
CA ARG A 56 -12.00 -4.91 7.57
C ARG A 56 -13.22 -5.82 7.32
N SER A 57 -13.77 -5.77 6.12
CA SER A 57 -14.89 -6.63 5.70
C SER A 57 -14.50 -7.65 4.63
N ALA A 58 -13.21 -7.78 4.34
CA ALA A 58 -12.67 -8.69 3.33
C ALA A 58 -11.95 -9.87 3.99
N GLN A 59 -11.92 -11.01 3.31
CA GLN A 59 -11.22 -12.21 3.78
C GLN A 59 -9.71 -12.14 3.51
N SER A 60 -9.30 -11.31 2.56
CA SER A 60 -7.90 -11.05 2.19
C SER A 60 -7.74 -9.63 1.67
N ALA A 61 -6.49 -9.15 1.60
CA ALA A 61 -6.17 -7.83 1.06
C ALA A 61 -6.56 -7.68 -0.44
N ASP A 62 -6.51 -8.78 -1.21
CA ASP A 62 -6.88 -8.79 -2.63
C ASP A 62 -8.39 -8.61 -2.86
N MET A 63 -9.21 -8.93 -1.86
CA MET A 63 -10.67 -8.75 -1.89
C MET A 63 -11.11 -7.46 -1.20
N ALA A 64 -10.17 -6.62 -0.77
CA ALA A 64 -10.46 -5.39 -0.06
C ALA A 64 -11.16 -4.36 -0.95
N LYS A 65 -11.89 -3.44 -0.31
CA LYS A 65 -12.47 -2.30 -1.03
C LYS A 65 -11.41 -1.23 -1.24
N HIS A 66 -11.34 -0.70 -2.46
CA HIS A 66 -10.40 0.35 -2.82
C HIS A 66 -11.13 1.66 -3.12
N PHE A 67 -10.62 2.75 -2.57
CA PHE A 67 -11.13 4.10 -2.79
C PHE A 67 -9.99 5.01 -3.21
N SER A 68 -10.20 5.78 -4.28
CA SER A 68 -9.22 6.71 -4.85
C SER A 68 -9.79 8.11 -4.90
N SER A 69 -8.98 9.10 -4.50
CA SER A 69 -9.30 10.51 -4.66
C SER A 69 -9.24 10.94 -6.12
N LYS A 70 -10.12 11.85 -6.53
CA LYS A 70 -10.10 12.46 -7.87
C LYS A 70 -8.79 13.19 -8.18
N VAL A 71 -8.04 13.58 -7.15
CA VAL A 71 -6.71 14.19 -7.26
C VAL A 71 -5.73 13.31 -8.04
N LEU A 72 -5.92 11.99 -8.02
CA LEU A 72 -5.06 11.05 -8.75
C LEU A 72 -5.31 11.06 -10.27
N GLY A 73 -6.36 11.74 -10.75
CA GLY A 73 -6.68 11.82 -12.16
C GLY A 73 -6.94 10.43 -12.77
N SER A 74 -6.34 10.16 -13.93
CA SER A 74 -6.37 8.84 -14.58
C SER A 74 -5.26 7.90 -14.09
N SER A 75 -4.37 8.36 -13.22
CA SER A 75 -3.34 7.52 -12.63
C SER A 75 -3.95 6.65 -11.54
N LEU A 76 -3.99 5.35 -11.80
CA LEU A 76 -4.38 4.37 -10.81
C LEU A 76 -3.16 4.05 -9.94
N PHE A 77 -3.36 4.12 -8.63
CA PHE A 77 -2.40 3.65 -7.64
C PHE A 77 -2.88 2.28 -7.18
N GLN A 78 -2.10 1.26 -7.52
CA GLN A 78 -2.37 -0.09 -7.07
C GLN A 78 -1.27 -0.51 -6.11
N CYS A 79 -1.69 -0.89 -4.91
CA CYS A 79 -0.83 -1.59 -3.98
C CYS A 79 -0.72 -3.04 -4.48
N GLN A 80 0.42 -3.39 -5.06
CA GLN A 80 0.76 -4.78 -5.38
C GLN A 80 1.56 -5.33 -4.21
N SER A 81 0.95 -6.27 -3.47
CA SER A 81 1.65 -6.98 -2.40
C SER A 81 2.79 -7.78 -3.02
N THR A 82 4.02 -7.31 -2.87
CA THR A 82 5.20 -8.14 -3.07
C THR A 82 5.32 -9.04 -1.84
N GLN A 83 4.67 -10.19 -1.86
CA GLN A 83 5.06 -11.27 -0.96
C GLN A 83 6.43 -11.78 -1.46
N PRO A 84 7.48 -11.78 -0.62
CA PRO A 84 8.63 -12.64 -0.90
C PRO A 84 8.08 -14.06 -0.97
N GLY A 85 8.25 -14.74 -2.11
CA GLY A 85 7.84 -16.13 -2.22
C GLY A 85 8.44 -16.92 -1.06
N SER A 86 7.59 -17.52 -0.23
CA SER A 86 8.03 -18.48 0.77
C SER A 86 8.71 -19.61 0.02
N PHE A 87 10.01 -19.80 0.28
CA PHE A 87 10.73 -20.99 -0.14
C PHE A 87 10.11 -22.16 0.64
N GLU A 88 9.25 -22.94 -0.02
CA GLU A 88 8.79 -24.24 0.48
C GLU A 88 9.96 -25.22 0.28
N ASP A 89 10.47 -25.75 1.40
CA ASP A 89 11.28 -26.99 1.42
C ASP A 89 10.37 -28.22 1.35
#